data_AF-A0A1E1WC15-F1
#
_entry.id   AF-A0A1E1WC15-F1
#
_cell.length_a   1.000
_cell.length_b   1.000
_cell.length_c   1.000
_cell.angle_alpha   90.00
_cell.angle_beta   90.00
_cell.angle_gamma   90.00
#
_symmetry.space_group_name_H-M   'P 1'
#
loop_
_entity.id
_entity.type
_entity.pdbx_description
1 polymer ?
#
loop_
_entity_poly.entity_id
_entity_poly.type
_entity_poly.pdbx_seq_one_letter_code
_entity_poly.pdbx_strand_id
1 'polypeptide(L)'
;MKTEYCVLIVSLLLGAAQCLKVMQDDENYTNVSRKYYTSGVDLGIINPDKYSFESFLRDERSAFQDLYQEYASQNGTANYSEWLIMNNFGILPDTQESLFERKISKRSVADNKRKFVNTVRRGDILISGRGIGGLLGHAAIMT
;
A
#
# COMPACT_ATOMS: atom_id res chain seq x y z
N MET A 1 -50.03 6.28 24.89
CA MET A 1 -48.94 5.71 25.72
C MET A 1 -48.38 4.40 25.16
N LYS A 2 -49.11 3.27 25.05
CA LYS A 2 -48.52 1.97 24.65
C LYS A 2 -47.84 1.96 23.25
N THR A 3 -48.35 2.72 22.30
CA THR A 3 -47.84 2.77 20.93
C THR A 3 -46.50 3.49 20.81
N GLU A 4 -46.27 4.54 21.60
CA GLU A 4 -45.02 5.32 21.56
C GLU A 4 -43.84 4.53 22.14
N TYR A 5 -44.08 3.75 23.20
CA TYR A 5 -43.08 2.82 23.72
C TYR A 5 -42.70 1.72 22.71
N CYS A 6 -43.66 1.21 21.93
CA CYS A 6 -43.37 0.25 20.88
C CYS A 6 -42.47 0.85 19.79
N VAL A 7 -42.74 2.08 19.34
CA VAL A 7 -41.92 2.73 18.31
C VAL A 7 -40.49 2.97 18.79
N LEU A 8 -40.31 3.41 20.05
CA LEU A 8 -38.98 3.60 20.63
C LEU A 8 -38.20 2.27 20.76
N ILE A 9 -38.86 1.19 21.21
CA ILE A 9 -38.24 -0.13 21.34
C ILE A 9 -37.83 -0.68 19.96
N VAL A 10 -38.70 -0.57 18.95
CA VAL A 10 -38.39 -1.04 17.58
C VAL A 10 -37.22 -0.25 16.99
N SER A 11 -37.17 1.07 17.21
CA SER A 11 -36.06 1.92 16.74
C SER A 11 -34.73 1.55 17.39
N LEU A 12 -34.74 1.27 18.70
CA LEU A 12 -33.56 0.87 19.46
C LEU A 12 -33.06 -0.52 19.01
N LEU A 13 -33.97 -1.46 18.77
CA LEU A 13 -33.64 -2.80 18.28
C LEU A 13 -33.08 -2.77 16.84
N LEU A 14 -33.62 -1.93 15.96
CA LEU A 14 -33.07 -1.72 14.61
C LEU A 14 -31.66 -1.13 14.65
N GLY A 15 -31.44 -0.12 15.48
CA GLY A 15 -30.12 0.51 15.66
C GLY A 15 -29.09 -0.47 16.22
N ALA A 16 -29.46 -1.28 17.21
CA ALA A 16 -28.59 -2.32 17.76
C ALA A 16 -28.24 -3.40 16.73
N ALA A 17 -29.21 -3.83 15.91
CA ALA A 17 -28.97 -4.82 14.85
C ALA A 17 -28.05 -4.29 13.74
N GLN A 18 -28.16 -3.01 13.37
CA GLN A 18 -27.24 -2.37 12.42
C GLN A 18 -25.83 -2.27 13.00
N CYS A 19 -25.70 -1.88 14.27
CA CYS A 19 -24.40 -1.81 14.95
C CYS A 19 -23.70 -3.19 15.00
N LEU A 20 -24.44 -4.25 15.35
CA LEU A 20 -23.89 -5.61 15.39
C LEU A 20 -23.37 -6.07 14.03
N LYS A 21 -24.09 -5.77 12.94
CA LYS A 21 -23.63 -6.10 11.58
C LYS A 21 -22.34 -5.37 11.23
N VAL A 22 -22.26 -4.07 11.50
CA VAL A 22 -21.05 -3.28 11.22
C VAL A 22 -19.84 -3.83 11.97
N MET A 23 -20.00 -4.23 13.24
CA MET A 23 -18.90 -4.82 14.00
C MET A 23 -18.46 -6.17 13.43
N GLN A 24 -19.41 -7.00 12.99
CA GLN A 24 -19.12 -8.30 12.40
C GLN A 24 -18.41 -8.17 11.05
N ASP A 25 -18.81 -7.19 10.22
CA ASP A 25 -18.17 -6.91 8.94
C ASP A 25 -16.73 -6.37 9.13
N ASP A 26 -16.50 -5.51 10.12
CA ASP A 26 -15.18 -4.96 10.42
C ASP A 26 -14.21 -6.04 10.99
N GLU A 27 -14.72 -6.95 11.82
CA GLU A 27 -13.95 -8.10 12.31
C GLU A 27 -13.57 -9.05 11.16
N ASN A 28 -14.52 -9.36 10.28
CA ASN A 28 -14.26 -10.22 9.13
C ASN A 28 -13.24 -9.59 8.18
N TYR A 29 -13.39 -8.28 7.90
CA TYR A 29 -12.43 -7.52 7.12
C TYR A 29 -11.02 -7.60 7.72
N THR A 30 -10.90 -7.30 9.01
CA THR A 30 -9.61 -7.34 9.74
C THR A 30 -8.97 -8.74 9.69
N ASN A 31 -9.78 -9.80 9.78
CA ASN A 31 -9.30 -11.18 9.66
C ASN A 31 -8.78 -11.51 8.26
N VAL A 32 -9.42 -11.00 7.21
CA VAL A 32 -8.97 -11.16 5.83
C VAL A 32 -7.67 -10.37 5.59
N SER A 33 -7.62 -9.11 6.00
CA SER A 33 -6.43 -8.26 5.94
C SER A 33 -5.23 -8.88 6.65
N ARG A 34 -5.46 -9.53 7.80
CA ARG A 34 -4.42 -10.24 8.54
C ARG A 34 -3.79 -11.36 7.71
N LYS A 35 -4.58 -12.09 6.92
CA LYS A 35 -4.04 -13.14 6.03
C LYS A 35 -3.12 -12.56 4.96
N TYR A 36 -3.47 -11.41 4.38
CA TYR A 36 -2.62 -10.74 3.40
C TYR A 36 -1.32 -10.26 4.03
N TYR A 37 -1.40 -9.62 5.20
CA TYR A 37 -0.22 -9.18 5.95
C TYR A 37 0.71 -10.35 6.30
N THR A 38 0.18 -11.43 6.87
CA THR A 38 0.96 -12.63 7.19
C THR A 38 1.63 -13.20 5.95
N SER A 39 0.91 -13.29 4.82
CA SER A 39 1.50 -13.72 3.56
C SER A 39 2.64 -12.81 3.10
N GLY A 40 2.51 -11.49 3.26
CA GLY A 40 3.57 -10.54 2.92
C GLY A 40 4.81 -10.67 3.82
N VAL A 41 4.62 -10.98 5.10
CA VAL A 41 5.70 -11.29 6.04
C VAL A 41 6.39 -12.60 5.68
N ASP A 42 5.62 -13.66 5.41
CA ASP A 42 6.15 -14.99 5.05
C ASP A 42 6.94 -14.97 3.74
N LEU A 43 6.51 -14.15 2.78
CA LEU A 43 7.23 -13.92 1.51
C LEU A 43 8.47 -13.02 1.66
N GLY A 44 8.72 -12.47 2.86
CA GLY A 44 9.83 -11.54 3.10
C GLY A 44 9.65 -10.21 2.38
N ILE A 45 8.42 -9.81 2.05
CA ILE A 45 8.12 -8.52 1.43
C ILE A 45 7.92 -7.45 2.52
N ILE A 46 7.25 -7.84 3.60
CA ILE A 46 6.96 -6.97 4.75
C ILE A 46 7.88 -7.34 5.90
N ASN A 47 8.67 -6.37 6.37
CA ASN A 47 9.36 -6.47 7.65
C ASN A 47 8.41 -6.02 8.79
N PRO A 48 7.96 -6.93 9.68
CA PRO A 48 7.01 -6.60 10.72
C PRO A 48 7.55 -5.64 11.79
N ASP A 49 8.87 -5.55 11.96
CA ASP A 49 9.51 -4.63 12.92
C ASP A 49 9.45 -3.17 12.44
N LYS A 50 9.34 -2.96 11.12
CA LYS A 50 9.31 -1.64 10.49
C LYS A 50 7.93 -1.25 9.99
N TYR A 51 7.10 -2.23 9.65
CA TYR A 51 5.78 -1.99 9.11
C TYR A 51 4.76 -2.93 9.75
N SER A 52 4.16 -2.42 10.83
CA SER A 52 3.19 -3.16 11.64
C SER A 52 1.90 -3.49 10.90
N PHE A 53 1.18 -4.51 11.38
CA PHE A 53 -0.15 -4.86 10.87
C PHE A 53 -1.14 -3.69 10.93
N GLU A 54 -1.10 -2.87 11.98
CA GLU A 54 -1.99 -1.70 12.09
C GLU A 54 -1.70 -0.64 11.01
N SER A 55 -0.43 -0.46 10.67
CA SER A 55 -0.04 0.43 9.57
C SER A 55 -0.50 -0.12 8.24
N PHE A 56 -0.32 -1.44 8.02
CA PHE A 56 -0.85 -2.14 6.86
C PHE A 56 -2.36 -1.97 6.73
N LEU A 57 -3.12 -2.24 7.79
CA LEU A 57 -4.58 -2.18 7.79
C LEU A 57 -5.08 -0.76 7.48
N ARG A 58 -4.44 0.27 8.03
CA ARG A 58 -4.76 1.66 7.73
C ARG A 58 -4.54 1.97 6.24
N ASP A 59 -3.36 1.64 5.72
CA ASP A 59 -2.98 1.97 4.34
C ASP A 59 -3.78 1.12 3.33
N GLU A 60 -4.14 -0.10 3.70
CA GLU A 60 -5.04 -0.97 2.95
C GLU A 60 -6.41 -0.33 2.78
N ARG A 61 -7.02 0.13 3.89
CA ARG A 61 -8.33 0.79 3.89
C ARG A 61 -8.30 2.13 3.15
N SER A 62 -7.20 2.88 3.22
CA SER A 62 -7.15 4.25 2.70
C SER A 62 -6.59 4.39 1.28
N ALA A 63 -5.83 3.42 0.80
CA ALA A 63 -5.10 3.56 -0.47
C ALA A 63 -5.11 2.29 -1.31
N PHE A 64 -4.82 1.12 -0.75
CA PHE A 64 -4.61 -0.08 -1.58
C PHE A 64 -5.90 -0.54 -2.25
N GLN A 65 -7.03 -0.44 -1.55
CA GLN A 65 -8.32 -0.78 -2.13
C GLN A 65 -8.71 0.13 -3.30
N ASP A 66 -8.50 1.44 -3.15
CA ASP A 66 -8.83 2.41 -4.20
C ASP A 66 -7.97 2.18 -5.46
N LEU A 67 -6.67 1.95 -5.25
CA LEU A 67 -5.73 1.62 -6.34
C LEU A 67 -6.08 0.31 -7.02
N TYR A 68 -6.50 -0.70 -6.26
CA TYR A 68 -6.96 -1.96 -6.82
C TYR A 68 -8.25 -1.78 -7.64
N GLN A 69 -9.21 -0.99 -7.15
CA GLN A 69 -10.43 -0.69 -7.91
C GLN A 69 -10.12 0.01 -9.23
N GLU A 70 -9.19 0.98 -9.21
CA GLU A 70 -8.71 1.65 -10.42
C GLU A 70 -8.07 0.63 -11.39
N TYR A 71 -7.17 -0.23 -10.89
CA TYR A 71 -6.54 -1.27 -11.70
C TYR A 71 -7.57 -2.23 -12.32
N ALA A 72 -8.52 -2.71 -11.51
CA ALA A 72 -9.53 -3.68 -11.93
C ALA A 72 -10.47 -3.09 -13.00
N SER A 73 -10.72 -1.77 -12.95
CA SER A 73 -11.51 -1.07 -13.95
C SER A 73 -10.85 -1.00 -15.34
N GLN A 74 -9.51 -1.03 -15.40
CA GLN A 74 -8.74 -0.85 -16.64
C GLN A 74 -8.23 -2.18 -17.22
N ASN A 75 -7.81 -3.11 -16.37
CA ASN A 75 -7.10 -4.34 -16.78
C ASN A 75 -7.90 -5.63 -16.53
N GLY A 76 -9.13 -5.52 -16.02
CA GLY A 76 -9.98 -6.65 -15.65
C GLY A 76 -9.74 -7.14 -14.21
N THR A 77 -10.57 -8.08 -13.75
CA THR A 77 -10.53 -8.60 -12.37
C THR A 77 -9.38 -9.58 -12.15
N ALA A 78 -8.22 -9.08 -11.73
CA ALA A 78 -7.23 -9.88 -11.01
C ALA A 78 -7.71 -10.13 -9.57
N ASN A 79 -7.33 -11.24 -8.94
CA ASN A 79 -7.63 -11.44 -7.52
C ASN A 79 -6.88 -10.39 -6.70
N TYR A 80 -7.54 -9.77 -5.72
CA TYR A 80 -6.92 -8.73 -4.88
C TYR A 80 -5.62 -9.19 -4.21
N SER A 81 -5.55 -10.45 -3.75
CA SER A 81 -4.33 -11.01 -3.13
C SER A 81 -3.17 -11.14 -4.13
N GLU A 82 -3.45 -11.56 -5.36
CA GLU A 82 -2.46 -11.64 -6.42
C GLU A 82 -2.00 -10.24 -6.83
N TRP A 83 -2.94 -9.29 -6.92
CA TRP A 83 -2.63 -7.90 -7.21
C TRP A 83 -1.72 -7.29 -6.13
N LEU A 84 -1.95 -7.58 -4.84
CA LEU A 84 -1.06 -7.16 -3.76
C LEU A 84 0.35 -7.69 -3.98
N ILE A 85 0.51 -8.98 -4.28
CA ILE A 85 1.84 -9.58 -4.51
C ILE A 85 2.52 -8.97 -5.75
N MET A 86 1.79 -8.83 -6.87
CA MET A 86 2.30 -8.26 -8.12
C MET A 86 2.78 -6.81 -7.96
N ASN A 87 2.14 -6.05 -7.08
CA ASN A 87 2.50 -4.67 -6.78
C ASN A 87 3.41 -4.55 -5.54
N ASN A 88 3.95 -5.67 -5.03
CA ASN A 88 4.81 -5.69 -3.85
C ASN A 88 4.16 -5.00 -2.63
N PHE A 89 2.86 -5.21 -2.45
CA PHE A 89 1.98 -4.58 -1.48
C PHE A 89 1.90 -3.05 -1.61
N GLY A 90 2.15 -2.52 -2.81
CA GLY A 90 1.87 -1.14 -3.20
C GLY A 90 2.99 -0.15 -2.88
N ILE A 91 2.61 0.99 -2.28
CA ILE A 91 3.48 2.14 -1.94
C ILE A 91 4.21 1.91 -0.61
N LEU A 92 4.47 0.66 -0.23
CA LEU A 92 5.20 0.41 1.00
C LEU A 92 6.56 1.12 0.92
N PRO A 93 6.90 1.98 1.88
CA PRO A 93 8.29 2.40 2.00
C PRO A 93 9.11 1.12 2.14
N ASP A 94 10.26 1.05 1.46
CA ASP A 94 11.12 -0.14 1.49
C ASP A 94 11.30 -0.58 2.95
N THR A 95 10.61 -1.67 3.31
CA THR A 95 10.60 -2.17 4.68
C THR A 95 11.87 -2.98 4.95
N GLN A 96 12.65 -3.29 3.92
CA GLN A 96 13.92 -4.01 4.04
C GLN A 96 15.08 -3.06 4.31
N GLU A 97 15.17 -1.91 3.63
CA GLU A 97 16.17 -0.89 3.94
C GLU A 97 15.75 -0.01 5.16
N SER A 98 16.71 0.50 5.93
CA SER A 98 16.42 1.41 7.05
C SER A 98 16.31 2.85 6.52
N LEU A 99 15.18 3.52 6.76
CA LEU A 99 14.99 4.93 6.38
C LEU A 99 16.00 5.88 7.06
N PHE A 100 16.59 5.45 8.18
CA PHE A 100 17.57 6.22 8.96
C PHE A 100 19.02 5.83 8.65
N GLU A 101 19.22 4.74 7.92
CA GLU A 101 20.55 4.34 7.49
C GLU A 101 20.90 5.18 6.27
N ARG A 102 21.56 6.30 6.54
CA ARG A 102 22.21 7.08 5.50
C ARG A 102 23.08 6.10 4.73
N LYS A 103 22.75 5.82 3.46
CA LYS A 103 23.57 4.98 2.58
C LYS A 103 24.93 5.68 2.44
N ILE A 104 25.87 5.43 3.35
CA ILE A 104 27.25 5.89 3.29
C ILE A 104 27.95 5.03 2.24
N SER A 105 27.44 5.09 1.01
CA SER A 105 28.25 4.85 -0.15
C SER A 105 29.26 6.00 -0.13
N LYS A 106 30.54 5.69 0.05
CA LYS A 106 31.64 6.60 -0.28
C LYS A 106 31.55 6.88 -1.79
N ARG A 107 30.60 7.73 -2.20
CA ARG A 107 30.37 8.08 -3.60
C ARG A 107 31.47 9.05 -3.98
N SER A 108 32.51 8.54 -4.62
CA SER A 108 33.25 9.37 -5.57
C SER A 108 32.24 9.87 -6.61
N VAL A 109 31.83 11.14 -6.49
CA VAL A 109 30.90 11.78 -7.44
C VAL A 109 31.48 11.76 -8.86
N ALA A 110 32.81 11.82 -8.96
CA ALA A 110 33.54 11.73 -10.21
C ALA A 110 33.39 10.35 -10.88
N ASP A 111 33.56 9.26 -10.14
CA ASP A 111 33.51 7.90 -10.70
C ASP A 111 32.09 7.49 -11.09
N ASN A 112 31.08 7.90 -10.31
CA ASN A 112 29.70 7.60 -10.62
C ASN A 112 29.21 8.35 -11.87
N LYS A 113 29.59 9.63 -12.03
CA LYS A 113 29.29 10.38 -13.25
C LYS A 113 29.97 9.73 -14.46
N ARG A 114 31.25 9.38 -14.33
CA ARG A 114 32.01 8.72 -15.41
C ARG A 114 31.42 7.36 -15.79
N LYS A 115 31.08 6.53 -14.80
CA LYS A 115 30.45 5.23 -15.03
C LYS A 115 29.07 5.37 -15.66
N PHE A 116 28.26 6.31 -15.19
CA PHE A 116 26.93 6.59 -15.74
C PHE A 116 27.03 6.99 -17.22
N VAL A 117 27.85 8.00 -17.55
CA VAL A 117 28.06 8.46 -18.94
C VAL A 117 28.58 7.35 -19.85
N ASN A 118 29.46 6.47 -19.35
CA ASN A 118 29.99 5.36 -20.15
C ASN A 118 29.00 4.19 -20.31
N THR A 119 27.94 4.12 -19.50
CA THR A 119 26.99 2.99 -19.51
C THR A 119 25.75 3.30 -20.33
N VAL A 120 25.26 4.55 -20.28
CA VAL A 120 24.04 4.96 -20.98
C VAL A 120 24.24 4.94 -22.50
N ARG A 121 23.20 4.51 -23.22
CA ARG A 121 23.16 4.42 -24.68
C ARG A 121 22.01 5.23 -25.25
N ARG A 122 22.11 5.55 -26.54
CA ARG A 122 21.02 6.15 -27.28
C ARG A 122 19.79 5.24 -27.24
N GLY A 123 18.65 5.81 -26.85
CA GLY A 123 17.39 5.10 -26.65
C GLY A 123 17.09 4.73 -25.18
N ASP A 124 18.05 4.86 -24.27
CA ASP A 124 17.79 4.63 -22.85
C ASP A 124 16.86 5.71 -22.27
N ILE A 125 15.97 5.34 -21.35
CA ILE A 125 15.07 6.27 -20.67
C ILE A 125 15.71 6.75 -19.37
N LEU A 126 15.93 8.06 -19.25
CA LEU A 126 16.36 8.71 -18.02
C LEU A 126 15.15 9.11 -17.19
N ILE A 127 15.10 8.66 -15.94
CA ILE A 127 14.10 9.07 -14.96
C ILE A 127 14.81 9.83 -13.84
N SER A 128 14.37 11.06 -13.56
CA SER A 128 14.91 11.88 -12.47
C SER A 128 13.80 12.26 -11.49
N GLY A 129 14.08 12.22 -10.18
CA GLY A 129 13.14 12.60 -9.12
C GLY A 129 13.78 13.55 -8.11
N ARG A 130 12.97 14.38 -7.46
CA ARG A 130 13.41 15.24 -6.35
C ARG A 130 13.40 14.45 -5.04
N GLY A 131 14.55 13.89 -4.67
CA GLY A 131 14.77 13.32 -3.33
C GLY A 131 14.09 11.96 -3.06
N ILE A 132 14.23 11.50 -1.81
CA ILE A 132 13.63 10.25 -1.32
C ILE A 132 12.13 10.50 -1.13
N GLY A 133 11.29 10.01 -2.06
CA GLY A 133 9.83 10.10 -1.98
C GLY A 133 9.13 11.10 -2.92
N GLY A 134 9.84 11.73 -3.86
CA GLY A 134 9.22 12.67 -4.81
C GLY A 134 8.53 11.97 -6.00
N LEU A 135 7.21 11.84 -5.95
CA LEU A 135 6.34 11.24 -7.00
C LEU A 135 6.29 12.03 -8.33
N LEU A 136 6.95 13.19 -8.41
CA LEU A 136 7.01 14.04 -9.60
C LEU A 136 8.43 14.05 -10.15
N GLY A 137 8.66 13.15 -11.11
CA GLY A 137 9.92 13.04 -11.85
C GLY A 137 9.79 13.49 -13.31
N HIS A 138 10.92 13.84 -13.92
CA HIS A 138 11.00 14.04 -15.36
C HIS A 138 11.58 12.79 -16.02
N ALA A 139 10.91 12.33 -17.07
CA ALA A 139 11.43 11.30 -17.96
C ALA A 139 11.96 11.95 -19.24
N ALA A 140 13.12 11.51 -19.71
CA ALA A 140 13.72 11.92 -20.98
C ALA A 140 14.30 10.71 -21.70
N ILE A 141 14.47 10.80 -23.02
CA ILE A 141 15.16 9.79 -23.81
C ILE A 141 16.60 10.26 -24.01
N MET A 142 17.57 9.39 -23.71
CA MET A 142 18.97 9.61 -24.03
C MET A 142 19.15 9.56 -25.55
N THR A 143 19.61 10.66 -26.13
CA THR A 143 19.84 10.81 -27.57
C THR A 143 21.31 10.75 -27.92
#